data_AF-A0A1Q7SNN3-F1
#
_entry.id   AF-A0A1Q7SNN3-F1
#
_cell.length_a   1.000
_cell.length_b   1.000
_cell.length_c   1.000
_cell.angle_alpha   90.00
_cell.angle_beta   90.00
_cell.angle_gamma   90.00
#
_symmetry.space_group_name_H-M   'P 1'
#
loop_
_entity.id
_entity.type
_entity.pdbx_description
1 polymer ?
#
loop_
_entity_poly.entity_id
_entity_poly.type
_entity_poly.pdbx_seq_one_letter_code
_entity_poly.pdbx_strand_id
1 'polypeptide(L)'
;QLSVLSPLKKNDRVFAELLALKLNIAASATHKFPIGLGELTYSDPSDSAGPFNNLLVSDIVKDGDSLMACLSLAAIHPSPSLGELLSVLIKLNTAFAETSNFKDTVTFLAKTVLEGVKALGDVPYLHATPGIEPVTFVSQGSQYPEVPLAYALYQNYPNPFNPVTTIAFDLPEPAVVTLRIYDVLGREVTTLADHQLMDEGSQETSFDAAGLASGVYFYRLVAEGMREDDADNVIAAGHRFIDVKKMLLVK
;
A
#
# COMPACT_ATOMS: atom_id res chain seq x y z
N GLN A 1 -5.84 28.12 -28.67
CA GLN A 1 -5.18 27.12 -29.53
C GLN A 1 -4.06 26.48 -28.72
N LEU A 2 -4.38 25.47 -27.91
CA LEU A 2 -3.37 24.60 -27.32
C LEU A 2 -3.10 23.53 -28.37
N SER A 3 -2.12 23.83 -29.20
CA SER A 3 -1.56 22.91 -30.19
C SER A 3 -1.18 21.62 -29.49
N VAL A 4 -1.90 20.56 -29.84
CA VAL A 4 -1.57 19.17 -29.54
C VAL A 4 -0.16 18.93 -30.05
N LEU A 5 0.81 18.92 -29.15
CA LEU A 5 2.11 18.34 -29.41
C LEU A 5 1.87 16.84 -29.51
N SER A 6 1.97 16.28 -30.72
CA SER A 6 2.02 14.83 -30.90
C SER A 6 3.19 14.32 -30.05
N PRO A 7 2.97 13.49 -29.03
CA PRO A 7 4.09 12.96 -28.27
C PRO A 7 4.96 12.18 -29.25
N LEU A 8 6.26 12.49 -29.22
CA LEU A 8 7.27 11.75 -29.96
C LEU A 8 7.13 10.29 -29.52
N LYS A 9 6.51 9.43 -30.34
CA LYS A 9 6.17 8.01 -30.05
C LYS A 9 7.29 7.20 -29.38
N LYS A 10 8.55 7.61 -29.55
CA LYS A 10 9.72 6.99 -28.91
C LYS A 10 9.81 7.28 -27.40
N ASN A 11 9.47 8.48 -26.96
CA ASN A 11 9.58 8.88 -25.54
C ASN A 11 8.55 8.15 -24.68
N ASP A 12 7.32 8.01 -25.18
CA ASP A 12 6.25 7.27 -24.48
C ASP A 12 6.60 5.79 -24.30
N ARG A 13 7.26 5.19 -25.31
CA ARG A 13 7.66 3.79 -25.24
C ARG A 13 8.83 3.58 -24.28
N VAL A 14 9.84 4.45 -24.31
CA VAL A 14 10.96 4.38 -23.35
C VAL A 14 10.45 4.55 -21.93
N PHE A 15 9.54 5.50 -21.71
CA PHE A 15 8.90 5.70 -20.41
C PHE A 15 8.15 4.46 -19.93
N ALA A 16 7.33 3.86 -20.80
CA ALA A 16 6.55 2.66 -20.46
C ALA A 16 7.46 1.49 -20.05
N GLU A 17 8.51 1.23 -20.83
CA GLU A 17 9.45 0.14 -20.55
C GLU A 17 10.26 0.41 -19.27
N LEU A 18 10.68 1.66 -19.05
CA LEU A 18 11.40 2.08 -17.84
C LEU A 18 10.53 1.95 -16.59
N LEU A 19 9.26 2.35 -16.67
CA LEU A 19 8.29 2.21 -15.59
C LEU A 19 8.02 0.75 -15.27
N ALA A 20 7.86 -0.09 -16.29
CA ALA A 20 7.66 -1.54 -16.11
C ALA A 20 8.85 -2.16 -15.37
N LEU A 21 10.08 -1.83 -15.77
CA LEU A 21 11.29 -2.35 -15.13
C LEU A 21 11.39 -1.89 -13.66
N LYS A 22 11.10 -0.61 -13.39
CA LYS A 22 11.04 -0.07 -12.02
C LYS A 22 10.06 -0.80 -11.13
N LEU A 23 8.86 -1.07 -11.64
CA LEU A 23 7.82 -1.79 -10.90
C LEU A 23 8.28 -3.21 -10.58
N ASN A 24 8.92 -3.89 -11.53
CA ASN A 24 9.46 -5.23 -11.32
C ASN A 24 10.58 -5.26 -10.26
N ILE A 25 11.48 -4.26 -10.26
CA ILE A 25 12.51 -4.13 -9.22
C ILE A 25 11.88 -3.89 -7.85
N ALA A 26 10.89 -2.99 -7.74
CA ALA A 26 10.19 -2.74 -6.48
C ALA A 26 9.42 -3.97 -5.98
N ALA A 27 8.81 -4.73 -6.89
CA ALA A 27 8.13 -5.98 -6.58
C ALA A 27 9.11 -7.08 -6.12
N SER A 28 10.31 -7.16 -6.71
CA SER A 28 11.41 -8.01 -6.24
C SER A 28 11.83 -7.64 -4.82
N ALA A 29 11.99 -6.34 -4.53
CA ALA A 29 12.38 -5.87 -3.21
C ALA A 29 11.29 -6.05 -2.13
N THR A 30 10.01 -6.16 -2.51
CA THR A 30 8.88 -6.43 -1.58
C THR A 30 8.54 -7.93 -1.46
N HIS A 31 9.44 -8.83 -1.88
CA HIS A 31 9.23 -10.28 -1.87
C HIS A 31 8.01 -10.77 -2.68
N LYS A 32 7.52 -9.98 -3.64
CA LYS A 32 6.48 -10.44 -4.59
C LYS A 32 7.06 -11.28 -5.71
N PHE A 33 8.34 -11.07 -6.04
CA PHE A 33 9.14 -11.84 -7.00
C PHE A 33 10.45 -12.31 -6.34
N PRO A 34 11.24 -13.19 -6.99
CA PRO A 34 12.59 -13.48 -6.54
C PRO A 34 13.38 -12.19 -6.29
N ILE A 35 14.02 -12.11 -5.13
CA ILE A 35 14.78 -10.94 -4.70
C ILE A 35 16.01 -10.74 -5.60
N GLY A 36 16.46 -9.49 -5.73
CA GLY A 36 17.75 -9.21 -6.38
C GLY A 36 17.69 -8.78 -7.84
N LEU A 37 16.51 -8.46 -8.39
CA LEU A 37 16.40 -8.06 -9.81
C LEU A 37 17.18 -6.78 -10.14
N GLY A 38 17.21 -5.81 -9.23
CA GLY A 38 17.92 -4.54 -9.42
C GLY A 38 19.45 -4.67 -9.25
N GLU A 39 19.89 -5.75 -8.60
CA GLU A 39 21.26 -6.06 -8.22
C GLU A 39 21.96 -6.99 -9.23
N LEU A 40 21.25 -7.39 -10.29
CA LEU A 40 21.85 -8.12 -11.40
C LEU A 40 22.73 -7.19 -12.24
N THR A 41 23.87 -7.70 -12.68
CA THR A 41 24.73 -7.05 -13.67
C THR A 41 24.23 -7.41 -15.07
N TYR A 42 24.02 -6.38 -15.91
CA TYR A 42 23.74 -6.53 -17.33
C TYR A 42 25.04 -6.54 -18.13
N SER A 43 25.25 -7.56 -18.95
CA SER A 43 26.40 -7.67 -19.85
C SER A 43 26.01 -8.44 -21.10
N ASP A 44 25.86 -7.76 -22.22
CA ASP A 44 25.45 -8.41 -23.47
C ASP A 44 26.66 -8.95 -24.26
N PRO A 45 26.77 -10.28 -24.47
CA PRO A 45 27.85 -10.85 -25.27
C PRO A 45 27.74 -10.49 -26.76
N SER A 46 26.56 -10.09 -27.24
CA SER A 46 26.34 -9.72 -28.65
C SER A 46 26.72 -8.28 -28.97
N ASP A 47 26.78 -7.40 -27.97
CA ASP A 47 27.11 -5.99 -28.12
C ASP A 47 28.05 -5.54 -27.00
N SER A 48 29.32 -5.97 -27.06
CA SER A 48 30.30 -5.72 -26.00
C SER A 48 30.68 -4.24 -25.84
N ALA A 49 30.37 -3.38 -26.80
CA ALA A 49 30.67 -1.94 -26.78
C ALA A 49 29.49 -1.08 -26.28
N GLY A 50 28.36 -1.71 -25.91
CA GLY A 50 27.17 -1.00 -25.46
C GLY A 50 27.42 -0.16 -24.19
N PRO A 51 26.80 1.04 -24.09
CA PRO A 51 27.05 1.99 -23.00
C PRO A 51 26.53 1.52 -21.63
N PHE A 52 25.67 0.50 -21.61
CA PHE A 52 25.05 -0.04 -20.40
C PHE A 52 25.67 -1.35 -19.91
N ASN A 53 26.72 -1.85 -20.59
CA ASN A 53 27.37 -3.10 -20.18
C ASN A 53 28.13 -2.95 -18.87
N ASN A 54 28.12 -4.03 -18.09
CA ASN A 54 28.71 -4.12 -16.74
C ASN A 54 28.07 -3.16 -15.72
N LEU A 55 26.89 -2.64 -16.01
CA LEU A 55 26.10 -1.86 -15.06
C LEU A 55 25.09 -2.74 -14.35
N LEU A 56 24.74 -2.35 -13.14
CA LEU A 56 23.61 -2.93 -12.43
C LEU A 56 22.31 -2.53 -13.13
N VAL A 57 21.32 -3.42 -13.11
CA VAL A 57 19.98 -3.12 -13.62
C VAL A 57 19.39 -1.87 -12.94
N SER A 58 19.65 -1.69 -11.64
CA SER A 58 19.25 -0.48 -10.91
C SER A 58 19.97 0.79 -11.37
N ASP A 59 21.22 0.71 -11.82
CA ASP A 59 21.96 1.86 -12.34
C ASP A 59 21.49 2.24 -13.75
N ILE A 60 21.17 1.24 -14.59
CA ILE A 60 20.54 1.47 -15.90
C ILE A 60 19.22 2.23 -15.75
N VAL A 61 18.44 1.93 -14.71
CA VAL A 61 17.19 2.64 -14.43
C VAL A 61 17.45 4.09 -14.00
N LYS A 62 18.46 4.35 -13.16
CA LYS A 62 18.85 5.71 -12.74
C LYS A 62 19.35 6.55 -13.92
N ASP A 63 20.13 5.94 -14.80
CA ASP A 63 20.60 6.58 -16.03
C ASP A 63 19.43 6.85 -16.97
N GLY A 64 18.49 5.92 -17.08
CA GLY A 64 17.24 6.10 -17.83
C GLY A 64 16.42 7.28 -17.34
N ASP A 65 16.25 7.44 -16.03
CA ASP A 65 15.57 8.59 -15.44
C ASP A 65 16.27 9.92 -15.76
N SER A 66 17.60 9.91 -15.65
CA SER A 66 18.42 11.10 -15.92
C SER A 66 18.34 11.52 -17.39
N LEU A 67 18.35 10.55 -18.31
CA LEU A 67 18.15 10.76 -19.75
C LEU A 67 16.74 11.29 -20.07
N MET A 68 15.71 10.76 -19.41
CA MET A 68 14.32 11.19 -19.60
C MET A 68 14.05 12.59 -19.02
N ALA A 69 14.77 12.97 -17.97
CA ALA A 69 14.70 14.30 -17.35
C ALA A 69 15.57 15.36 -18.05
N CYS A 70 16.24 15.02 -19.16
CA CYS A 70 17.19 15.91 -19.86
C CYS A 70 18.27 16.50 -18.95
N LEU A 71 18.66 15.82 -17.86
CA LEU A 71 19.86 16.19 -17.14
C LEU A 71 21.07 15.73 -17.96
N SER A 72 22.00 16.63 -18.26
CA SER A 72 23.21 16.23 -18.97
C SER A 72 24.00 15.26 -18.09
N LEU A 73 24.11 14.00 -18.51
CA LEU A 73 25.06 13.05 -17.92
C LEU A 73 26.48 13.58 -18.15
N ALA A 74 27.02 14.30 -17.18
CA ALA A 74 28.42 14.66 -17.15
C ALA A 74 29.20 13.52 -16.48
N ALA A 75 29.37 12.37 -17.14
CA ALA A 75 30.31 11.34 -16.68
C ALA A 75 30.74 10.34 -17.76
N ILE A 76 31.98 10.48 -18.21
CA ILE A 76 32.98 9.44 -18.54
C ILE A 76 32.72 8.47 -19.74
N HIS A 77 31.50 8.34 -20.27
CA HIS A 77 31.19 7.46 -21.42
C HIS A 77 30.46 8.20 -22.57
N PRO A 78 30.49 7.70 -23.83
CA PRO A 78 29.67 8.27 -24.90
C PRO A 78 28.21 8.32 -24.43
N SER A 79 27.60 9.51 -24.48
CA SER A 79 26.25 9.74 -23.94
C SER A 79 25.26 8.76 -24.59
N PRO A 80 24.69 7.80 -23.83
CA PRO A 80 23.80 6.81 -24.41
C PRO A 80 22.60 7.47 -25.06
N SER A 81 22.25 7.00 -26.25
CA SER A 81 21.07 7.47 -26.96
C SER A 81 19.80 6.83 -26.37
N LEU A 82 18.67 7.53 -26.47
CA LEU A 82 17.36 7.01 -26.06
C LEU A 82 16.98 5.70 -26.78
N GLY A 83 17.54 5.47 -27.98
CA GLY A 83 17.34 4.25 -28.75
C GLY A 83 18.08 3.03 -28.17
N GLU A 84 19.30 3.23 -27.69
CA GLU A 84 20.09 2.19 -27.00
C GLU A 84 19.49 1.86 -25.63
N LEU A 85 19.00 2.87 -24.92
CA LEU A 85 18.27 2.64 -23.67
C LEU A 85 17.01 1.79 -23.93
N LEU A 86 16.22 2.13 -24.95
CA LEU A 86 15.00 1.39 -25.28
C LEU A 86 15.28 -0.09 -25.61
N SER A 87 16.35 -0.39 -26.36
CA SER A 87 16.67 -1.78 -26.70
C SER A 87 17.08 -2.60 -25.47
N VAL A 88 17.85 -2.01 -24.56
CA VAL A 88 18.24 -2.63 -23.29
C VAL A 88 17.01 -2.84 -22.40
N LEU A 89 16.15 -1.84 -22.24
CA LEU A 89 14.92 -1.95 -21.44
C LEU A 89 13.99 -3.07 -21.94
N ILE A 90 13.79 -3.17 -23.26
CA ILE A 90 12.99 -4.26 -23.84
C ILE A 90 13.63 -5.62 -23.55
N LYS A 91 14.97 -5.75 -23.69
CA LYS A 91 15.68 -7.00 -23.37
C LYS A 91 15.48 -7.37 -21.91
N LEU A 92 15.63 -6.41 -20.98
CA LEU A 92 15.44 -6.64 -19.55
C LEU A 92 14.01 -7.05 -19.21
N ASN A 93 12.99 -6.36 -19.74
CA ASN A 93 11.59 -6.67 -19.49
C ASN A 93 11.14 -8.01 -20.12
N THR A 94 11.80 -8.44 -21.20
CA THR A 94 11.51 -9.73 -21.86
C THR A 94 12.46 -10.85 -21.47
N ALA A 95 13.43 -10.60 -20.56
CA ALA A 95 14.49 -11.55 -20.22
C ALA A 95 13.99 -12.88 -19.71
N PHE A 96 12.86 -12.86 -19.01
CA PHE A 96 12.25 -14.02 -18.37
C PHE A 96 10.98 -14.52 -19.09
N ALA A 97 10.67 -13.96 -20.26
CA ALA A 97 9.53 -14.36 -21.07
C ALA A 97 9.90 -15.49 -22.04
N GLU A 98 9.05 -16.51 -22.18
CA GLU A 98 9.15 -17.47 -23.28
C GLU A 98 8.46 -16.94 -24.55
N THR A 99 9.17 -16.98 -25.68
CA THR A 99 8.61 -16.58 -26.99
C THR A 99 7.74 -17.69 -27.64
N SER A 100 7.78 -18.93 -27.13
CA SER A 100 7.25 -20.08 -27.89
C SER A 100 5.92 -20.66 -27.43
N ASN A 101 5.39 -20.35 -26.24
CA ASN A 101 4.02 -20.68 -25.85
C ASN A 101 3.61 -19.78 -24.69
N PHE A 102 2.57 -18.97 -24.87
CA PHE A 102 1.99 -18.13 -23.82
C PHE A 102 1.51 -19.01 -22.66
N LYS A 103 2.38 -19.23 -21.68
CA LYS A 103 2.13 -19.98 -20.46
C LYS A 103 2.17 -19.06 -19.24
N ASP A 104 1.77 -17.81 -19.41
CA ASP A 104 1.31 -16.94 -18.32
C ASP A 104 -0.01 -17.53 -17.83
N THR A 105 0.07 -18.51 -16.93
CA THR A 105 -1.13 -19.16 -16.41
C THR A 105 -1.69 -18.30 -15.28
N VAL A 106 -2.45 -17.27 -15.64
CA VAL A 106 -3.26 -16.50 -14.69
C VAL A 106 -4.37 -17.44 -14.18
N THR A 107 -4.10 -18.18 -13.10
CA THR A 107 -5.09 -19.08 -12.49
C THR A 107 -5.96 -18.26 -11.54
N PHE A 108 -7.23 -18.01 -11.90
CA PHE A 108 -8.18 -17.27 -11.05
C PHE A 108 -8.86 -18.14 -9.97
N LEU A 109 -8.59 -19.46 -9.98
CA LEU A 109 -9.14 -20.42 -9.01
C LEU A 109 -8.29 -20.55 -7.73
N ALA A 110 -7.09 -19.96 -7.71
CA ALA A 110 -6.20 -19.89 -6.56
C ALA A 110 -5.63 -18.47 -6.45
N LYS A 111 -4.92 -18.18 -5.34
CA LYS A 111 -4.12 -16.95 -5.19
C LYS A 111 -3.33 -16.73 -6.48
N THR A 112 -3.56 -15.61 -7.16
CA THR A 112 -2.88 -15.31 -8.43
C THR A 112 -1.37 -15.30 -8.21
N VAL A 113 -0.67 -16.27 -8.79
CA VAL A 113 0.80 -16.35 -8.77
C VAL A 113 1.29 -16.08 -10.20
N LEU A 114 2.17 -15.09 -10.35
CA LEU A 114 2.95 -14.85 -11.56
C LEU A 114 4.25 -15.63 -11.41
N GLU A 115 4.39 -16.76 -12.11
CA GLU A 115 5.64 -17.52 -12.15
C GLU A 115 6.43 -17.11 -13.39
N GLY A 116 7.66 -16.62 -13.18
CA GLY A 116 8.58 -16.37 -14.29
C GLY A 116 8.95 -17.68 -14.98
N VAL A 117 8.94 -17.70 -16.32
CA VAL A 117 9.07 -18.94 -17.11
C VAL A 117 10.53 -19.39 -17.23
N LYS A 118 11.49 -18.51 -16.97
CA LYS A 118 12.92 -18.75 -17.21
C LYS A 118 13.76 -18.52 -15.95
N ALA A 119 14.73 -19.40 -15.68
CA ALA A 119 15.67 -19.21 -14.58
C ALA A 119 16.75 -18.19 -14.97
N LEU A 120 17.36 -17.52 -13.97
CA LEU A 120 18.48 -16.59 -14.21
C LEU A 120 19.64 -17.24 -14.98
N GLY A 121 19.93 -18.51 -14.71
CA GLY A 121 20.99 -19.26 -15.41
C GLY A 121 20.77 -19.42 -16.92
N ASP A 122 19.54 -19.31 -17.40
CA ASP A 122 19.22 -19.42 -18.83
C ASP A 122 19.30 -18.07 -19.55
N VAL A 123 19.42 -16.95 -18.82
CA VAL A 123 19.51 -15.60 -19.39
C VAL A 123 20.98 -15.26 -19.66
N PRO A 124 21.43 -15.20 -20.92
CA PRO A 124 22.86 -15.12 -21.23
C PRO A 124 23.51 -13.76 -20.96
N TYR A 125 22.70 -12.72 -20.70
CA TYR A 125 23.16 -11.34 -20.53
C TYR A 125 22.87 -10.76 -19.13
N LEU A 126 22.36 -11.58 -18.20
CA LEU A 126 22.13 -11.19 -16.81
C LEU A 126 22.88 -12.10 -15.87
N HIS A 127 23.65 -11.50 -14.95
CA HIS A 127 24.45 -12.24 -13.99
C HIS A 127 24.23 -11.70 -12.58
N ALA A 128 24.21 -12.61 -11.59
CA ALA A 128 24.23 -12.20 -10.19
C ALA A 128 25.57 -11.53 -9.88
N THR A 129 25.52 -10.34 -9.26
CA THR A 129 26.73 -9.59 -8.91
C THR A 129 27.31 -10.15 -7.61
N PRO A 130 28.56 -10.66 -7.60
CA PRO A 130 29.16 -11.21 -6.39
C PRO A 130 29.32 -10.13 -5.31
N GLY A 131 28.85 -10.41 -4.10
CA GLY A 131 29.05 -9.53 -2.94
C GLY A 131 28.04 -8.40 -2.77
N ILE A 132 26.98 -8.34 -3.59
CA ILE A 132 25.86 -7.43 -3.38
C ILE A 132 24.70 -8.21 -2.77
N GLU A 133 24.29 -7.85 -1.55
CA GLU A 133 23.07 -8.38 -0.94
C GLU A 133 21.83 -7.70 -1.55
N PRO A 134 20.79 -8.46 -1.95
CA PRO A 134 19.56 -7.89 -2.49
C PRO A 134 18.89 -6.92 -1.52
N VAL A 135 18.48 -5.75 -2.02
CA VAL A 135 17.67 -4.82 -1.23
C VAL A 135 16.32 -5.47 -0.94
N THR A 136 16.01 -5.62 0.34
CA THR A 136 14.70 -6.10 0.80
C THR A 136 14.00 -4.97 1.54
N PHE A 137 12.83 -4.60 1.05
CA PHE A 137 11.91 -3.77 1.82
C PHE A 137 11.23 -4.69 2.83
N VAL A 138 11.78 -4.74 4.03
CA VAL A 138 11.00 -5.22 5.17
C VAL A 138 9.90 -4.17 5.36
N SER A 139 8.66 -4.52 5.00
CA SER A 139 7.50 -3.75 5.44
C SER A 139 7.57 -3.74 6.96
N GLN A 140 8.04 -2.64 7.55
CA GLN A 140 7.81 -2.42 8.96
C GLN A 140 6.30 -2.38 9.10
N GLY A 141 5.73 -3.43 9.70
CA GLY A 141 4.32 -3.44 10.08
C GLY A 141 4.05 -2.10 10.75
N SER A 142 2.99 -1.44 10.30
CA SER A 142 2.64 -0.09 10.70
C SER A 142 2.90 0.09 12.21
N GLN A 143 3.82 0.97 12.60
CA GLN A 143 4.02 1.33 14.00
C GLN A 143 2.87 2.22 14.48
N TYR A 144 1.64 1.76 14.29
CA TYR A 144 0.55 2.22 15.13
C TYR A 144 0.72 1.47 16.44
N PRO A 145 0.76 2.17 17.58
CA PRO A 145 0.78 1.48 18.86
C PRO A 145 -0.41 0.52 18.86
N GLU A 146 -0.17 -0.74 19.21
CA GLU A 146 -1.19 -1.79 19.29
C GLU A 146 -2.35 -1.36 20.21
N VAL A 147 -2.05 -0.43 21.12
CA VAL A 147 -2.99 0.23 22.02
C VAL A 147 -3.01 1.75 21.76
N PRO A 148 -4.18 2.35 21.50
CA PRO A 148 -4.33 3.80 21.38
C PRO A 148 -3.83 4.55 22.62
N LEU A 149 -3.28 5.76 22.45
CA LEU A 149 -2.77 6.56 23.58
C LEU A 149 -3.87 7.32 24.34
N ALA A 150 -5.05 7.48 23.74
CA ALA A 150 -6.15 8.25 24.30
C ALA A 150 -7.49 7.73 23.81
N TYR A 151 -8.54 8.00 24.57
CA TYR A 151 -9.91 7.76 24.13
C TYR A 151 -10.25 8.65 22.93
N ALA A 152 -10.86 8.07 21.90
CA ALA A 152 -11.35 8.80 20.74
C ALA A 152 -12.63 8.18 20.20
N LEU A 153 -13.59 9.01 19.77
CA LEU A 153 -14.74 8.57 18.99
C LEU A 153 -14.62 9.15 17.58
N TYR A 154 -14.55 8.28 16.58
CA TYR A 154 -14.40 8.69 15.19
C TYR A 154 -15.73 8.93 14.51
N GLN A 155 -15.67 9.66 13.40
CA GLN A 155 -16.82 9.83 12.52
C GLN A 155 -17.16 8.49 11.86
N ASN A 156 -18.43 8.10 11.94
CA ASN A 156 -18.92 6.89 11.27
C ASN A 156 -18.63 6.90 9.77
N TYR A 157 -18.27 5.74 9.22
CA TYR A 157 -17.99 5.58 7.79
C TYR A 157 -18.79 4.40 7.22
N PRO A 158 -19.48 4.59 6.09
CA PRO A 158 -19.66 5.85 5.35
C PRO A 158 -20.54 6.86 6.10
N ASN A 159 -20.41 8.16 5.81
CA ASN A 159 -21.35 9.23 6.20
C ASN A 159 -21.39 10.32 5.10
N PRO A 160 -22.51 10.51 4.38
CA PRO A 160 -23.84 9.91 4.59
C PRO A 160 -23.87 8.38 4.35
N PHE A 161 -24.80 7.66 4.98
CA PHE A 161 -24.89 6.19 4.92
C PHE A 161 -26.27 5.67 4.49
N ASN A 162 -26.32 4.44 3.97
CA ASN A 162 -27.55 3.75 3.57
C ASN A 162 -27.40 2.20 3.52
N PRO A 163 -28.16 1.43 4.30
CA PRO A 163 -28.64 1.72 5.65
C PRO A 163 -27.58 1.39 6.72
N VAL A 164 -26.41 0.87 6.33
CA VAL A 164 -25.35 0.39 7.24
C VAL A 164 -24.19 1.37 7.30
N THR A 165 -23.63 1.57 8.49
CA THR A 165 -22.41 2.34 8.74
C THR A 165 -21.61 1.72 9.89
N THR A 166 -20.31 1.96 9.92
CA THR A 166 -19.44 1.52 11.01
C THR A 166 -19.04 2.71 11.87
N ILE A 167 -19.16 2.56 13.19
CA ILE A 167 -18.68 3.52 14.19
C ILE A 167 -17.40 2.95 14.79
N ALA A 168 -16.31 3.70 14.69
CA ALA A 168 -15.02 3.33 15.26
C ALA A 168 -14.70 4.21 16.49
N PHE A 169 -14.06 3.62 17.50
CA PHE A 169 -13.59 4.33 18.68
C PHE A 169 -12.36 3.63 19.28
N ASP A 170 -11.54 4.42 19.96
CA ASP A 170 -10.30 3.97 20.58
C ASP A 170 -10.43 3.92 22.10
N LEU A 171 -9.92 2.85 22.69
CA LEU A 171 -9.80 2.63 24.12
C LEU A 171 -8.32 2.47 24.50
N PRO A 172 -7.73 3.35 25.32
CA PRO A 172 -6.34 3.24 25.76
C PRO A 172 -6.13 2.22 26.89
N GLU A 173 -7.21 1.80 27.55
CA GLU A 173 -7.24 0.87 28.67
C GLU A 173 -8.57 0.09 28.62
N PRO A 174 -8.68 -1.09 29.28
CA PRO A 174 -9.95 -1.80 29.40
C PRO A 174 -11.03 -0.90 29.98
N ALA A 175 -12.19 -0.86 29.32
CA ALA A 175 -13.26 0.07 29.71
C ALA A 175 -14.65 -0.56 29.58
N VAL A 176 -15.56 -0.11 30.43
CA VAL A 176 -16.99 -0.40 30.29
C VAL A 176 -17.59 0.62 29.32
N VAL A 177 -18.04 0.14 28.17
CA VAL A 177 -18.52 0.96 27.05
C VAL A 177 -20.05 0.89 26.93
N THR A 178 -20.67 2.05 26.75
CA THR A 178 -22.08 2.21 26.39
C THR A 178 -22.18 3.10 25.16
N LEU A 179 -22.67 2.55 24.05
CA LEU A 179 -22.85 3.24 22.77
C LEU A 179 -24.33 3.28 22.41
N ARG A 180 -24.91 4.48 22.36
CA ARG A 180 -26.34 4.69 22.12
C ARG A 180 -26.58 5.66 20.99
N ILE A 181 -27.68 5.45 20.27
CA ILE A 181 -28.11 6.28 19.14
C ILE A 181 -29.36 7.04 19.52
N TYR A 182 -29.39 8.32 19.15
CA TYR A 182 -30.46 9.27 19.46
C TYR A 182 -30.96 9.95 18.18
N ASP A 183 -32.24 10.32 18.19
CA ASP A 183 -32.82 11.20 17.18
C ASP A 183 -32.58 12.69 17.51
N VAL A 184 -33.04 13.58 16.63
CA VAL A 184 -32.93 15.04 16.81
C VAL A 184 -33.69 15.58 18.02
N LEU A 185 -34.62 14.79 18.59
CA LEU A 185 -35.38 15.14 19.80
C LEU A 185 -34.71 14.59 21.07
N GLY A 186 -33.57 13.90 20.94
CA GLY A 186 -32.85 13.27 22.04
C GLY A 186 -33.50 11.97 22.53
N ARG A 187 -34.42 11.38 21.76
CA ARG A 187 -35.00 10.07 22.09
C ARG A 187 -34.02 8.98 21.70
N GLU A 188 -33.79 8.03 22.60
CA GLU A 188 -32.98 6.84 22.31
C GLU A 188 -33.69 5.99 21.26
N VAL A 189 -33.00 5.74 20.16
CA VAL A 189 -33.51 4.97 19.01
C VAL A 189 -33.08 3.51 19.12
N THR A 190 -31.80 3.29 19.45
CA THR A 190 -31.23 1.96 19.68
C THR A 190 -29.97 2.07 20.52
N THR A 191 -29.61 0.96 21.17
CA THR A 191 -28.37 0.80 21.91
C THR A 191 -27.52 -0.26 21.23
N LEU A 192 -26.30 0.11 20.83
CA LEU A 192 -25.36 -0.76 20.12
C LEU A 192 -24.47 -1.56 21.07
N ALA A 193 -24.10 -0.94 22.20
CA ALA A 193 -23.41 -1.57 23.31
C ALA A 193 -23.99 -1.02 24.61
N ASP A 194 -24.33 -1.88 25.56
CA ASP A 194 -24.86 -1.51 26.87
C ASP A 194 -24.00 -2.09 27.98
N HIS A 195 -23.25 -1.22 28.67
CA HIS A 195 -22.36 -1.60 29.77
C HIS A 195 -21.46 -2.81 29.44
N GLN A 196 -20.91 -2.82 28.22
CA GLN A 196 -20.09 -3.93 27.74
C GLN A 196 -18.63 -3.69 28.12
N LEU A 197 -18.00 -4.68 28.75
CA LEU A 197 -16.55 -4.67 28.96
C LEU A 197 -15.83 -4.93 27.64
N MET A 198 -14.95 -4.02 27.24
CA MET A 198 -14.11 -4.12 26.06
C MET A 198 -12.65 -3.93 26.46
N ASP A 199 -11.76 -4.74 25.86
CA ASP A 199 -10.31 -4.63 26.03
C ASP A 199 -9.78 -3.36 25.33
N GLU A 200 -8.58 -2.94 25.71
CA GLU A 200 -7.88 -1.83 25.07
C GLU A 200 -7.63 -2.10 23.57
N GLY A 201 -7.64 -1.03 22.77
CA GLY A 201 -7.51 -1.13 21.32
C GLY A 201 -8.52 -0.27 20.55
N SER A 202 -8.40 -0.33 19.23
CA SER A 202 -9.40 0.25 18.31
C SER A 202 -10.57 -0.73 18.15
N GLN A 203 -11.76 -0.26 18.49
CA GLN A 203 -13.01 -1.02 18.44
C GLN A 203 -13.89 -0.49 17.31
N GLU A 204 -14.61 -1.40 16.66
CA GLU A 204 -15.57 -1.07 15.59
C GLU A 204 -16.92 -1.70 15.87
N THR A 205 -18.00 -0.95 15.64
CA THR A 205 -19.37 -1.44 15.79
C THR A 205 -20.20 -1.06 14.57
N SER A 206 -20.81 -2.06 13.94
CA SER A 206 -21.71 -1.87 12.81
C SER A 206 -23.10 -1.44 13.29
N PHE A 207 -23.66 -0.44 12.63
CA PHE A 207 -25.03 0.03 12.84
C PHE A 207 -25.86 -0.15 11.58
N ASP A 208 -26.96 -0.91 11.68
CA ASP A 208 -27.97 -1.05 10.62
C ASP A 208 -29.22 -0.22 10.96
N ALA A 209 -29.50 0.77 10.12
CA ALA A 209 -30.64 1.68 10.24
C ALA A 209 -31.81 1.36 9.29
N ALA A 210 -31.91 0.11 8.79
CA ALA A 210 -32.95 -0.28 7.82
C ALA A 210 -34.38 0.06 8.29
N GLY A 211 -34.66 0.03 9.60
CA GLY A 211 -35.95 0.38 10.18
C GLY A 211 -36.23 1.88 10.40
N LEU A 212 -35.27 2.76 10.14
CA LEU A 212 -35.34 4.19 10.52
C LEU A 212 -35.63 5.11 9.32
N ALA A 213 -36.21 6.28 9.55
CA ALA A 213 -36.47 7.27 8.51
C ALA A 213 -35.18 8.03 8.14
N SER A 214 -35.05 8.47 6.88
CA SER A 214 -33.94 9.35 6.46
C SER A 214 -33.90 10.61 7.33
N GLY A 215 -32.71 11.02 7.75
CA GLY A 215 -32.56 12.14 8.66
C GLY A 215 -31.22 12.17 9.39
N VAL A 216 -31.11 13.14 10.29
CA VAL A 216 -29.93 13.31 11.15
C VAL A 216 -30.14 12.51 12.43
N TYR A 217 -29.11 11.76 12.81
CA TYR A 217 -29.04 11.02 14.06
C TYR A 217 -27.76 11.39 14.80
N PHE A 218 -27.73 11.13 16.10
CA PHE A 218 -26.57 11.31 16.94
C PHE A 218 -26.21 9.98 17.60
N TYR A 219 -24.93 9.72 17.81
CA TYR A 219 -24.48 8.61 18.64
C TYR A 219 -23.58 9.16 19.73
N ARG A 220 -23.72 8.59 20.92
CA ARG A 220 -22.97 8.94 22.11
C ARG A 220 -22.23 7.71 22.60
N LEU A 221 -20.92 7.85 22.74
CA LEU A 221 -20.07 6.88 23.42
C LEU A 221 -19.88 7.34 24.86
N VAL A 222 -20.06 6.44 25.81
CA VAL A 222 -19.61 6.57 27.19
C VAL A 222 -18.65 5.43 27.46
N ALA A 223 -17.40 5.74 27.80
CA ALA A 223 -16.41 4.76 28.22
C ALA A 223 -15.95 5.08 29.64
N GLU A 224 -15.98 4.09 30.51
CA GLU A 224 -15.52 4.19 31.90
C GLU A 224 -14.32 3.26 32.06
N GLY A 225 -13.12 3.85 32.11
CA GLY A 225 -11.88 3.11 32.24
C GLY A 225 -11.79 2.34 33.54
N MET A 226 -11.24 1.13 33.47
CA MET A 226 -10.88 0.34 34.65
C MET A 226 -9.41 0.57 34.97
N ARG A 227 -9.17 1.14 36.15
CA ARG A 227 -7.83 1.41 36.63
C ARG A 227 -7.40 0.28 37.56
N GLU A 228 -6.32 -0.43 37.22
CA GLU A 228 -5.60 -1.25 38.17
C GLU A 228 -4.68 -0.33 38.98
N ASP A 229 -5.19 0.20 40.11
CA ASP A 229 -4.32 0.85 41.08
C ASP A 229 -3.80 -0.22 42.06
N ASP A 230 -2.51 -0.54 41.96
CA ASP A 230 -1.74 -1.39 42.88
C ASP A 230 -1.56 -0.71 44.26
N ALA A 231 -2.64 -0.52 45.02
CA ALA A 231 -2.62 -0.36 46.48
C ALA A 231 -4.05 -0.21 47.02
N ASP A 232 -4.49 -1.20 47.80
CA ASP A 232 -5.74 -1.23 48.56
C ASP A 232 -7.04 -1.21 47.74
N ASN A 233 -7.62 -2.41 47.65
CA ASN A 233 -8.96 -2.79 47.19
C ASN A 233 -10.06 -1.71 47.39
N VAL A 234 -10.10 -0.73 46.49
CA VAL A 234 -11.19 0.22 46.28
C VAL A 234 -11.31 0.45 44.78
N ILE A 235 -12.43 0.04 44.20
CA ILE A 235 -12.77 0.28 42.78
C ILE A 235 -12.98 1.79 42.63
N ALA A 236 -11.91 2.53 42.34
CA ALA A 236 -12.00 3.93 41.98
C ALA A 236 -12.46 4.03 40.52
N ALA A 237 -13.53 4.77 40.26
CA ALA A 237 -14.02 5.03 38.91
C ALA A 237 -12.87 5.66 38.10
N GLY A 238 -12.39 4.97 37.08
CA GLY A 238 -11.33 5.46 36.20
C GLY A 238 -11.79 6.65 35.37
N HIS A 239 -10.97 7.04 34.39
CA HIS A 239 -11.30 8.19 33.55
C HIS A 239 -12.59 7.92 32.76
N ARG A 240 -13.58 8.79 32.95
CA ARG A 240 -14.85 8.73 32.21
C ARG A 240 -14.75 9.58 30.95
N PHE A 241 -14.83 8.93 29.80
CA PHE A 241 -14.88 9.57 28.48
C PHE A 241 -16.31 9.62 27.96
N ILE A 242 -16.73 10.79 27.46
CA ILE A 242 -18.02 10.97 26.79
C ILE A 242 -17.80 11.82 25.55
N ASP A 243 -18.15 11.29 24.38
CA ASP A 243 -18.15 12.05 23.13
C ASP A 243 -19.44 11.73 22.34
N VAL A 244 -19.86 12.70 21.54
CA VAL A 244 -21.08 12.66 20.73
C VAL A 244 -20.75 13.12 19.32
N LYS A 245 -21.21 12.35 18.34
CA LYS A 245 -21.08 12.70 16.92
C LYS A 245 -22.43 12.62 16.23
N LYS A 246 -22.53 13.32 15.11
CA LYS A 246 -23.72 13.34 14.23
C LYS A 246 -23.49 12.41 13.03
N MET A 247 -24.57 11.82 12.52
CA MET A 247 -24.58 11.02 11.30
C MET A 247 -25.81 11.33 10.44
N LEU A 248 -25.70 11.15 9.13
CA LEU A 248 -26.78 11.41 8.18
C LEU A 248 -27.18 10.12 7.45
N LEU A 249 -28.41 9.66 7.71
CA LEU A 249 -29.03 8.54 7.01
C LEU A 249 -29.76 9.05 5.76
N VAL A 250 -29.42 8.50 4.60
CA VAL A 250 -30.04 8.84 3.32
C VAL A 250 -30.56 7.57 2.65
N LYS A 251 -31.87 7.34 2.72
CA LYS A 251 -32.55 6.31 1.91
C LYS A 251 -32.92 6.82 0.53
#